data_AF-A0A7S3JDB6-F1
#
_entry.id   AF-A0A7S3JDB6-F1
#
_cell.length_a   1.000
_cell.length_b   1.000
_cell.length_c   1.000
_cell.angle_alpha   90.00
_cell.angle_beta   90.00
_cell.angle_gamma   90.00
#
_symmetry.space_group_name_H-M   'P 1'
#
loop_
_entity.id
_entity.type
_entity.pdbx_description
1 polymer ?
#
loop_
_entity_poly.entity_id
_entity_poly.type
_entity_poly.pdbx_seq_one_letter_code
_entity_poly.pdbx_strand_id
1 'polypeptide(L)'
;QRDVIKTSRKSKVSFLFDNKEAYRIDDEVIYTLCNKGLEELSSKHPAFRTQIEAYKEDVFSEDSLNYYRGGKTQPEVDAIDARLKQVLMILSPYFMDAASYKVLEFLIRVYEVHAFHKMH
;
A
#
# COMPACT_ATOMS: atom_id res chain seq x y z
N GLN A 1 -20.63 -15.17 18.64
CA GLN A 1 -20.00 -15.69 17.42
C GLN A 1 -19.34 -14.49 16.75
N ARG A 2 -18.01 -14.45 16.61
CA ARG A 2 -17.35 -13.31 15.96
C ARG A 2 -17.50 -13.51 14.46
N ASP A 3 -18.21 -12.62 13.79
CA ASP A 3 -18.22 -12.55 12.32
C ASP A 3 -16.79 -12.29 11.86
N VAL A 4 -16.12 -13.36 11.49
CA VAL A 4 -14.85 -13.30 10.79
C VAL A 4 -15.20 -12.74 9.41
N ILE A 5 -14.96 -11.45 9.20
CA ILE A 5 -14.85 -10.90 7.85
C ILE A 5 -13.59 -11.54 7.23
N LYS A 6 -13.75 -12.76 6.74
CA LYS A 6 -12.80 -13.38 5.82
C LYS A 6 -13.09 -12.72 4.49
N THR A 7 -12.33 -11.68 4.13
CA THR A 7 -12.26 -11.27 2.73
C THR A 7 -11.75 -12.50 1.98
N SER A 8 -12.63 -13.15 1.21
CA SER A 8 -12.21 -14.34 0.48
C SER A 8 -11.15 -13.88 -0.52
N ARG A 9 -10.03 -14.62 -0.62
CA ARG A 9 -8.96 -14.42 -1.63
C ARG A 9 -9.44 -14.62 -3.08
N LYS A 10 -10.67 -14.23 -3.43
CA LYS A 10 -11.28 -14.47 -4.74
C LYS A 10 -11.11 -13.31 -5.72
N SER A 11 -10.64 -12.16 -5.29
CA SER A 11 -10.15 -11.10 -6.20
C SER A 11 -8.95 -10.39 -5.58
N LYS A 12 -7.79 -10.50 -6.22
CA LYS A 12 -6.66 -9.59 -5.93
C LYS A 12 -7.03 -8.24 -6.53
N VAL A 13 -7.60 -7.35 -5.72
CA VAL A 13 -7.88 -5.98 -6.15
C VAL A 13 -6.56 -5.34 -6.56
N SER A 14 -6.52 -4.82 -7.77
CA SER A 14 -5.33 -4.23 -8.38
C SER A 14 -5.71 -2.95 -9.08
N PHE A 15 -4.82 -1.98 -9.00
CA PHE A 15 -4.89 -0.70 -9.69
C PHE A 15 -4.19 -0.76 -11.04
N LEU A 16 -3.05 -1.44 -11.12
CA LEU A 16 -2.22 -1.51 -12.33
C LEU A 16 -2.59 -2.64 -13.28
N PHE A 17 -3.16 -3.73 -12.77
CA PHE A 17 -3.32 -4.96 -13.52
C PHE A 17 -4.79 -5.38 -13.61
N ASP A 18 -5.16 -6.01 -14.71
CA ASP A 18 -6.48 -6.64 -14.79
C ASP A 18 -6.56 -7.85 -13.83
N ASN A 19 -7.78 -8.37 -13.60
CA ASN A 19 -7.99 -9.49 -12.68
C ASN A 19 -7.16 -10.75 -13.03
N LYS A 20 -6.91 -11.01 -14.32
CA LYS A 20 -6.18 -12.19 -14.78
C LYS A 20 -4.68 -12.02 -14.56
N GLU A 21 -4.16 -10.83 -14.84
CA GLU A 21 -2.76 -10.46 -14.59
C GLU A 21 -2.46 -10.39 -13.09
N ALA A 22 -3.30 -9.70 -12.32
CA ALA A 22 -3.14 -9.55 -10.88
C ALA A 22 -3.01 -10.90 -10.16
N TYR A 23 -3.79 -11.91 -10.58
CA TYR A 23 -3.73 -13.25 -10.01
C TYR A 23 -2.34 -13.90 -10.16
N ARG A 24 -1.64 -13.63 -11.28
CA ARG A 24 -0.33 -14.21 -11.62
C ARG A 24 0.85 -13.47 -11.01
N ILE A 25 0.62 -12.27 -10.46
CA ILE A 25 1.67 -11.44 -9.89
C ILE A 25 1.69 -11.68 -8.38
N ASP A 26 2.85 -12.03 -7.85
CA ASP A 26 3.06 -12.25 -6.43
C ASP A 26 3.45 -10.96 -5.71
N ASP A 27 3.30 -10.94 -4.38
CA ASP A 27 3.47 -9.72 -3.59
C ASP A 27 4.92 -9.22 -3.59
N GLU A 28 5.91 -10.11 -3.73
CA GLU A 28 7.33 -9.74 -3.91
C GLU A 28 7.57 -8.90 -5.18
N VAL A 29 6.88 -9.23 -6.27
CA VAL A 29 6.94 -8.47 -7.53
C VAL A 29 6.34 -7.08 -7.32
N ILE A 30 5.24 -7.00 -6.58
CA ILE A 30 4.59 -5.73 -6.24
C ILE A 30 5.46 -4.87 -5.33
N TYR A 31 6.12 -5.48 -4.34
CA TYR A 31 7.09 -4.78 -3.49
C TYR A 31 8.27 -4.24 -4.31
N THR A 32 8.82 -5.04 -5.22
CA THR A 32 9.87 -4.59 -6.15
C THR A 32 9.38 -3.42 -7.03
N LEU A 33 8.15 -3.51 -7.52
CA LEU A 33 7.54 -2.45 -8.33
C LEU A 33 7.33 -1.16 -7.52
N CYS A 34 6.88 -1.29 -6.28
CA CYS A 34 6.74 -0.18 -5.34
C CYS A 34 8.06 0.54 -5.10
N ASN A 35 9.14 -0.21 -4.82
CA ASN A 35 10.47 0.35 -4.60
C ASN A 35 10.97 1.15 -5.81
N LYS A 36 10.75 0.64 -7.03
CA LYS A 36 11.03 1.40 -8.26
C LYS A 36 10.21 2.67 -8.37
N GLY A 37 8.92 2.62 -8.02
CA GLY A 37 8.06 3.81 -7.99
C GLY A 37 8.54 4.87 -6.98
N LEU A 38 8.94 4.45 -5.79
CA LEU A 38 9.50 5.32 -4.76
C LEU A 38 10.81 5.97 -5.21
N GLU A 39 11.71 5.20 -5.84
CA GLU A 39 12.97 5.70 -6.38
C GLU A 39 12.74 6.73 -7.50
N GLU A 40 11.88 6.40 -8.46
CA GLU A 40 11.53 7.29 -9.58
C GLU A 40 10.93 8.60 -9.09
N LEU A 41 9.95 8.56 -8.17
CA LEU A 41 9.34 9.75 -7.59
C LEU A 41 10.36 10.56 -6.78
N SER A 42 11.19 9.90 -5.97
CA SER A 42 12.20 10.56 -5.14
C SER A 42 13.29 11.24 -5.97
N SER A 43 13.62 10.68 -7.14
CA SER A 43 14.57 11.25 -8.08
C SER A 43 14.02 12.51 -8.77
N LYS A 44 12.73 12.48 -9.18
CA LYS A 44 12.07 13.61 -9.83
C LYS A 44 11.66 14.73 -8.86
N HIS A 45 11.31 14.36 -7.62
CA HIS A 45 10.67 15.26 -6.66
C HIS A 45 11.40 15.22 -5.30
N PRO A 46 12.34 16.14 -5.04
CA PRO A 46 13.08 16.19 -3.78
C PRO A 46 12.18 16.33 -2.54
N ALA A 47 11.07 17.07 -2.64
CA ALA A 47 10.12 17.22 -1.54
C ALA A 47 9.46 15.86 -1.17
N PHE A 48 9.06 15.08 -2.17
CA PHE A 48 8.54 13.72 -1.96
C PHE A 48 9.57 12.85 -1.25
N ARG A 49 10.82 12.85 -1.72
CA ARG A 49 11.92 12.09 -1.12
C ARG A 49 12.06 12.40 0.38
N THR A 50 12.09 13.67 0.75
CA THR A 50 12.24 14.08 2.15
C THR A 50 11.05 13.63 3.01
N GLN A 51 9.83 13.74 2.48
CA GLN A 51 8.61 13.39 3.24
C GLN A 51 8.41 11.88 3.38
N ILE A 52 8.76 11.10 2.36
CA ILE A 52 8.51 9.65 2.34
C ILE A 52 9.54 8.85 3.15
N GLU A 53 10.72 9.42 3.41
CA GLU A 53 11.83 8.74 4.10
C GLU A 53 11.42 8.17 5.46
N ALA A 54 10.57 8.89 6.20
CA ALA A 54 10.07 8.46 7.51
C ALA A 54 9.23 7.17 7.48
N TYR A 55 8.81 6.71 6.30
CA TYR A 55 7.95 5.55 6.13
C TYR A 55 8.67 4.36 5.50
N LYS A 56 9.96 4.48 5.12
CA LYS A 56 10.72 3.42 4.44
C LYS A 56 10.90 2.16 5.29
N GLU A 57 11.32 2.34 6.54
CA GLU A 57 11.55 1.23 7.48
C GLU A 57 10.25 0.75 8.16
N ASP A 58 9.10 1.32 7.79
CA ASP A 58 7.78 0.97 8.34
C ASP A 58 6.89 0.47 7.19
N VAL A 59 6.17 1.38 6.53
CA VAL A 59 5.16 1.08 5.50
C VAL A 59 5.77 0.46 4.24
N PHE A 60 7.04 0.74 3.96
CA PHE A 60 7.72 0.24 2.75
C PHE A 60 8.88 -0.72 3.08
N SER A 61 8.87 -1.30 4.27
CA SER A 61 9.84 -2.32 4.65
C SER A 61 9.48 -3.66 4.04
N GLU A 62 10.44 -4.59 3.95
CA GLU A 62 10.18 -5.94 3.49
C GLU A 62 9.19 -6.71 4.39
N ASP A 63 9.17 -6.38 5.70
CA ASP A 63 8.22 -6.94 6.68
C ASP A 63 6.76 -6.67 6.32
N SER A 64 6.50 -5.64 5.51
CA SER A 64 5.18 -5.31 5.00
C SER A 64 4.55 -6.46 4.22
N LEU A 65 5.34 -7.32 3.57
CA LEU A 65 4.84 -8.50 2.86
C LEU A 65 4.17 -9.53 3.79
N ASN A 66 4.52 -9.51 5.08
CA ASN A 66 3.90 -10.36 6.10
C ASN A 66 2.70 -9.68 6.79
N TYR A 67 2.33 -8.48 6.36
CA TYR A 67 1.19 -7.77 6.93
C TYR A 67 -0.11 -8.54 6.71
N TYR A 68 -0.82 -8.83 7.80
CA TYR A 68 -2.14 -9.43 7.77
C TYR A 68 -3.08 -8.71 8.74
N ARG A 69 -3.97 -7.88 8.19
CA ARG A 69 -4.92 -7.06 8.96
C ARG A 69 -5.78 -7.88 9.91
N GLY A 70 -6.30 -9.03 9.45
CA GLY A 70 -7.18 -9.90 10.25
C GLY A 70 -6.52 -10.54 11.47
N GLY A 71 -5.19 -10.46 11.59
CA GLY A 71 -4.42 -10.95 12.74
C GLY A 71 -4.06 -9.88 13.76
N LYS A 72 -4.44 -8.62 13.53
CA LYS A 72 -4.07 -7.48 14.37
C LYS A 72 -5.20 -7.03 15.28
N THR A 73 -4.84 -6.42 16.41
CA THR A 73 -5.79 -5.74 17.30
C THR A 73 -6.26 -4.40 16.71
N GLN A 74 -7.38 -3.87 17.19
CA GLN A 74 -7.90 -2.58 16.72
C GLN A 74 -6.89 -1.43 16.88
N PRO A 75 -6.18 -1.27 18.03
CA PRO A 75 -5.18 -0.20 18.16
C PRO A 75 -4.00 -0.34 17.19
N GLU A 76 -3.58 -1.57 16.86
CA GLU A 76 -2.52 -1.80 15.87
C GLU A 76 -2.99 -1.45 14.45
N VAL A 77 -4.25 -1.76 14.14
CA VAL A 77 -4.91 -1.36 12.89
C VAL A 77 -4.98 0.17 12.79
N ASP A 78 -5.48 0.84 13.83
CA ASP A 78 -5.60 2.30 13.82
C ASP A 78 -4.22 2.98 13.66
N ALA A 79 -3.16 2.42 14.26
CA ALA A 79 -1.81 2.94 14.14
C ALA A 79 -1.25 2.85 12.72
N ILE A 80 -1.44 1.71 12.03
CA ILE A 80 -0.99 1.57 10.64
C ILE A 80 -1.85 2.41 9.70
N ASP A 81 -3.15 2.50 9.94
CA ASP A 81 -4.07 3.30 9.12
C ASP A 81 -3.74 4.80 9.19
N ALA A 82 -3.34 5.30 10.37
CA ALA A 82 -2.85 6.67 10.51
C ALA A 82 -1.61 6.94 9.66
N ARG A 83 -0.65 6.00 9.60
CA ARG A 83 0.56 6.11 8.78
C ARG A 83 0.24 6.03 7.29
N LEU A 84 -0.62 5.10 6.89
CA LEU A 84 -1.09 4.96 5.51
C LEU A 84 -1.82 6.21 5.03
N LYS A 85 -2.60 6.87 5.90
CA LYS A 85 -3.21 8.18 5.60
C LYS A 85 -2.17 9.25 5.32
N GLN A 86 -1.10 9.33 6.12
CA GLN A 86 -0.01 10.27 5.86
C GLN A 86 0.70 9.98 4.53
N VAL A 87 1.01 8.71 4.27
CA VAL A 87 1.59 8.27 3.00
C VAL A 87 0.72 8.67 1.81
N LEU A 88 -0.60 8.45 1.89
CA LEU A 88 -1.53 8.84 0.83
C LEU A 88 -1.60 10.37 0.64
N MET A 89 -1.54 11.15 1.72
CA MET A 89 -1.47 12.61 1.62
C MET A 89 -0.17 13.07 0.95
N ILE A 90 0.97 12.45 1.27
CA ILE A 90 2.27 12.70 0.63
C ILE A 90 2.23 12.29 -0.85
N LEU A 91 1.57 11.18 -1.19
CA LEU A 91 1.52 10.65 -2.55
C LEU A 91 0.53 11.41 -3.44
N SER A 92 -0.56 11.95 -2.88
CA SER A 92 -1.66 12.58 -3.63
C SER A 92 -1.26 13.69 -4.61
N PRO A 93 -0.28 14.58 -4.33
CA PRO A 93 0.15 15.60 -5.28
C PRO A 93 0.82 15.02 -6.53
N TYR A 94 1.24 13.75 -6.47
CA TYR A 94 1.98 13.05 -7.51
C TYR A 94 1.13 12.01 -8.27
N PHE A 95 -0.18 11.96 -8.04
CA PHE A 95 -1.08 10.99 -8.69
C PHE A 95 -1.17 11.13 -10.22
N MET A 96 -0.62 12.18 -10.83
CA MET A 96 -0.51 12.26 -12.30
C MET A 96 0.80 11.66 -12.83
N ASP A 97 1.77 11.35 -11.97
CA ASP A 97 2.99 10.64 -12.33
C ASP A 97 2.76 9.12 -12.25
N ALA A 98 3.04 8.40 -13.33
CA ALA A 98 2.87 6.95 -13.40
C ALA A 98 3.68 6.18 -12.34
N ALA A 99 4.76 6.75 -11.82
CA ALA A 99 5.53 6.16 -10.73
C ALA A 99 4.71 6.08 -9.43
N SER A 100 3.76 7.00 -9.21
CA SER A 100 2.86 6.96 -8.04
C SER A 100 1.91 5.76 -8.07
N TYR A 101 1.53 5.29 -9.25
CA TYR A 101 0.63 4.14 -9.43
C TYR A 101 1.25 2.83 -8.94
N LYS A 102 2.58 2.70 -9.08
CA LYS A 102 3.36 1.56 -8.56
C LYS A 102 3.30 1.50 -7.04
N VAL A 103 3.40 2.66 -6.39
CA VAL A 103 3.28 2.78 -4.93
C VAL A 103 1.83 2.49 -4.51
N LEU A 104 0.85 3.05 -5.21
CA LEU A 104 -0.57 2.85 -4.93
C LEU A 104 -0.99 1.37 -5.07
N GLU A 105 -0.47 0.68 -6.08
CA GLU A 105 -0.69 -0.77 -6.27
C GLU A 105 -0.28 -1.57 -5.03
N PHE A 106 0.89 -1.28 -4.47
CA PHE A 106 1.38 -1.95 -3.28
C PHE A 106 0.51 -1.65 -2.06
N LEU A 107 0.12 -0.38 -1.85
CA LEU A 107 -0.80 -0.02 -0.76
C LEU A 107 -2.15 -0.76 -0.89
N ILE A 108 -2.69 -0.87 -2.10
CA ILE A 108 -3.95 -1.59 -2.35
C ILE A 108 -3.81 -3.08 -2.11
N ARG A 109 -2.71 -3.70 -2.55
CA ARG A 109 -2.52 -5.15 -2.48
C ARG A 109 -2.09 -5.65 -1.11
N VAL A 110 -1.19 -4.93 -0.45
CA VAL A 110 -0.59 -5.37 0.81
C VAL A 110 -1.41 -4.88 2.01
N TYR A 111 -1.80 -3.61 2.01
CA TYR A 111 -2.51 -3.00 3.14
C TYR A 111 -4.02 -2.94 2.98
N GLU A 112 -4.53 -3.32 1.81
CA GLU A 112 -5.95 -3.27 1.45
C GLU A 112 -6.54 -1.86 1.64
N VAL A 113 -5.79 -0.80 1.27
CA VAL A 113 -6.18 0.58 1.60
C VAL A 113 -7.52 1.04 1.02
N HIS A 114 -7.98 0.37 -0.04
CA HIS A 114 -9.29 0.59 -0.64
C HIS A 114 -10.45 0.09 0.24
N ALA A 115 -10.19 -0.85 1.15
CA ALA A 115 -11.18 -1.41 2.06
C ALA A 115 -11.31 -0.60 3.37
N PHE A 116 -10.56 0.49 3.53
CA PHE A 116 -10.66 1.41 4.65
C PHE A 116 -11.98 2.17 4.68
N HIS A 117 -12.99 1.56 5.28
CA HIS A 117 -14.30 2.18 5.46
C HIS A 117 -14.50 2.69 6.89
N LYS A 118 -13.67 3.64 7.35
CA LYS A 118 -14.03 4.56 8.45
C LYS A 118 -13.29 5.89 8.31
N MET A 119 -13.71 6.72 7.36
CA MET A 119 -13.61 8.17 7.57
C MET A 119 -14.74 8.53 8.56
N HIS A 120 -14.40 8.64 9.84
CA HIS A 120 -15.25 9.29 10.84
C HIS A 120 -15.02 10.79 10.81
#